data_AF-A0A7X5F992-F1
#
_entry.id   AF-A0A7X5F992-F1
#
_cell.length_a   1.000
_cell.length_b   1.000
_cell.length_c   1.000
_cell.angle_alpha   90.00
_cell.angle_beta   90.00
_cell.angle_gamma   90.00
#
_symmetry.space_group_name_H-M   'P 1'
#
loop_
_entity.id
_entity.type
_entity.pdbx_description
1 polymer ?
#
loop_
_entity_poly.entity_id
_entity_poly.type
_entity_poly.pdbx_seq_one_letter_code
_entity_poly.pdbx_strand_id
1 'polypeptide(L)'
;MSEEKIYVGNGKKITTQYGDLMKLSLTAEDLEKMQANLSNGWINLNVKERREPSAGGMTHYLEVDTWKPSGGNSEEAPKAAKPAPAQEDLQPEDLPF
;
A
#
# COMPACT_ATOMS: atom_id res chain seq x y z
N MET A 1 18.87 -2.15 -18.42
CA MET A 1 17.72 -2.91 -18.94
C MET A 1 16.51 -2.04 -18.72
N SER A 2 15.77 -1.71 -19.76
CA SER A 2 14.60 -0.84 -19.65
C SER A 2 13.55 -1.55 -18.80
N GLU A 3 13.32 -1.06 -17.58
CA GLU A 3 12.24 -1.54 -16.73
C GLU A 3 10.92 -1.30 -17.48
N GLU A 4 10.24 -2.38 -17.83
CA GLU A 4 8.95 -2.32 -18.49
C GLU A 4 7.93 -1.73 -17.51
N LYS A 5 7.41 -0.55 -17.84
CA LYS A 5 6.47 0.15 -16.98
C LYS A 5 5.11 -0.51 -17.06
N ILE A 6 4.64 -1.02 -15.93
CA ILE A 6 3.31 -1.60 -15.81
C ILE A 6 2.34 -0.48 -15.43
N TYR A 7 1.54 -0.03 -16.39
CA TYR A 7 0.51 0.97 -16.16
C TYR A 7 -0.76 0.30 -15.63
N VAL A 8 -1.32 0.86 -14.56
CA VAL A 8 -2.56 0.38 -13.95
C VAL A 8 -3.47 1.56 -13.64
N GLY A 9 -4.70 1.55 -14.13
CA GLY A 9 -5.71 2.53 -13.78
C GLY A 9 -5.45 3.97 -14.20
N ASN A 10 -6.37 4.84 -13.78
CA ASN A 10 -6.39 6.26 -14.07
C ASN A 10 -6.73 7.06 -12.81
N GLY A 11 -6.21 8.28 -12.73
CA GLY A 11 -6.51 9.23 -11.67
C GLY A 11 -7.12 10.53 -12.20
N LYS A 12 -8.05 11.10 -11.45
CA LYS A 12 -8.63 12.41 -11.71
C LYS A 12 -8.59 13.26 -10.45
N LYS A 13 -7.93 14.41 -10.54
CA LYS A 13 -7.99 15.43 -9.50
C LYS A 13 -9.34 16.15 -9.59
N ILE A 14 -10.06 16.20 -8.48
CA ILE A 14 -11.35 16.86 -8.34
C ILE A 14 -11.22 17.87 -7.20
N THR A 15 -11.18 19.15 -7.53
CA THR A 15 -11.16 20.23 -6.54
C THR A 15 -12.56 20.43 -5.98
N THR A 16 -12.68 20.40 -4.66
CA THR A 16 -13.93 20.62 -3.94
C THR A 16 -13.77 21.74 -2.91
N GLN A 17 -14.87 22.18 -2.31
CA GLN A 17 -14.85 23.21 -1.26
C GLN A 17 -14.06 22.82 0.00
N TYR A 18 -13.74 21.54 0.17
CA TYR A 18 -12.95 21.01 1.30
C TYR A 18 -11.51 20.66 0.91
N GLY A 19 -11.09 21.01 -0.31
CA GLY A 19 -9.77 20.69 -0.84
C GLY A 19 -9.81 19.75 -2.04
N ASP A 20 -8.63 19.29 -2.42
CA ASP A 20 -8.41 18.46 -3.61
C ASP A 20 -8.61 16.97 -3.30
N LEU A 21 -9.49 16.31 -4.05
CA LEU A 21 -9.66 14.87 -4.02
C LEU A 21 -8.96 14.23 -5.22
N MET A 22 -8.23 13.14 -4.97
CA MET A 22 -7.72 12.27 -6.03
C MET A 22 -8.67 11.09 -6.21
N LYS A 23 -9.48 11.11 -7.27
CA LYS A 23 -10.31 9.96 -7.64
C LYS A 23 -9.49 8.98 -8.45
N LEU A 24 -9.40 7.74 -8.00
CA LEU A 24 -8.77 6.64 -8.73
C LEU A 24 -9.84 5.79 -9.42
N SER A 25 -9.52 5.27 -10.58
CA SER A 25 -10.41 4.39 -11.36
C SER A 25 -9.57 3.25 -11.92
N LEU A 26 -9.93 2.03 -11.52
CA LEU A 26 -9.23 0.79 -11.83
C LEU A 26 -10.21 -0.12 -12.57
N THR A 27 -9.77 -0.77 -13.64
CA THR A 27 -10.53 -1.84 -14.29
C THR A 27 -10.25 -3.18 -13.62
N ALA A 28 -11.04 -4.21 -13.95
CA ALA A 28 -10.77 -5.57 -13.48
C ALA A 28 -9.39 -6.07 -13.91
N GLU A 29 -8.99 -5.78 -15.16
CA GLU A 29 -7.66 -6.13 -15.68
C GLU A 29 -6.52 -5.43 -14.90
N ASP A 30 -6.75 -4.18 -14.47
CA ASP A 30 -5.78 -3.48 -13.62
C ASP A 30 -5.62 -4.18 -12.28
N LEU A 31 -6.71 -4.67 -11.68
CA LEU A 31 -6.65 -5.41 -10.41
C LEU A 31 -5.90 -6.74 -10.56
N GLU A 32 -6.06 -7.44 -11.68
CA GLU A 32 -5.29 -8.67 -11.96
C GLU A 32 -3.81 -8.38 -12.10
N LYS A 33 -3.43 -7.31 -12.83
CA LYS A 33 -2.04 -6.86 -12.93
C LYS A 33 -1.47 -6.48 -11.57
N MET A 34 -2.26 -5.82 -10.73
CA MET A 34 -1.85 -5.47 -9.37
C MET A 34 -1.64 -6.73 -8.53
N GLN A 35 -2.54 -7.71 -8.60
CA GLN A 35 -2.39 -8.98 -7.90
C GLN A 35 -1.14 -9.75 -8.34
N ALA A 36 -0.86 -9.77 -9.64
CA ALA A 36 0.33 -10.41 -10.19
C ALA A 36 1.65 -9.75 -9.74
N ASN A 37 1.61 -8.48 -9.31
CA ASN A 37 2.78 -7.71 -8.89
C ASN A 37 2.81 -7.43 -7.37
N LEU A 38 2.05 -8.17 -6.59
CA LEU A 38 2.09 -8.06 -5.12
C LEU A 38 3.47 -8.47 -4.58
N SER A 39 3.94 -7.72 -3.59
CA SER A 39 5.11 -8.06 -2.79
C SER A 39 4.69 -8.06 -1.32
N ASN A 40 4.74 -9.24 -0.68
CA ASN A 40 4.31 -9.45 0.71
C ASN A 40 2.89 -8.96 1.02
N GLY A 41 1.98 -9.09 0.06
CA GLY A 41 0.58 -8.65 0.19
C GLY A 41 0.37 -7.15 -0.04
N TRP A 42 1.43 -6.40 -0.36
CA TRP A 42 1.37 -4.97 -0.69
C TRP A 42 1.73 -4.74 -2.15
N ILE A 43 1.25 -3.63 -2.70
CA ILE A 43 1.69 -3.11 -3.98
C ILE A 43 1.98 -1.62 -3.84
N ASN A 44 3.09 -1.18 -4.41
CA ASN A 44 3.45 0.22 -4.48
C ASN A 44 3.05 0.74 -5.87
N LEU A 45 2.33 1.86 -5.90
CA LEU A 45 1.89 2.51 -7.13
C LEU A 45 2.36 3.96 -7.11
N ASN A 46 2.93 4.41 -8.22
CA ASN A 46 3.25 5.81 -8.44
C ASN A 46 2.12 6.49 -9.19
N VAL A 47 1.49 7.48 -8.56
CA VAL A 47 0.48 8.34 -9.20
C VAL A 47 1.20 9.51 -9.87
N LYS A 48 1.14 9.58 -11.20
CA LYS A 48 1.83 10.60 -11.99
C LYS A 48 0.84 11.48 -12.72
N GLU A 49 1.11 12.78 -12.72
CA GLU A 49 0.35 13.74 -13.49
C GLU A 49 0.65 13.59 -14.98
N ARG A 50 -0.40 13.68 -15.80
CA ARG A 50 -0.28 13.67 -17.26
C ARG A 50 0.08 15.08 -17.73
N ARG A 51 0.88 15.14 -18.79
CA ARG A 51 1.18 16.41 -19.47
C ARG A 51 -0.08 17.05 -20.06
N GLU A 52 -0.97 16.21 -20.58
CA GLU A 52 -2.26 16.63 -21.11
C GLU A 52 -3.35 15.74 -20.51
N PRO A 53 -4.49 16.31 -20.08
CA PRO A 53 -5.63 15.52 -19.62
C PRO A 53 -6.11 14.60 -20.76
N SER A 54 -6.49 13.37 -20.44
CA SER A 54 -7.01 12.47 -21.46
C SER A 54 -8.35 12.97 -22.02
N ALA A 55 -8.80 12.38 -23.13
CA ALA A 55 -10.12 12.66 -23.72
C ALA A 55 -11.28 12.51 -22.71
N GLY A 56 -11.12 11.67 -21.68
CA GLY A 56 -12.09 11.49 -20.58
C GLY A 56 -11.89 12.44 -19.38
N GLY A 57 -11.01 13.44 -19.50
CA GLY A 57 -10.66 14.39 -18.43
C GLY A 57 -9.86 13.77 -17.28
N MET A 58 -9.14 12.67 -17.52
CA MET A 58 -8.28 12.06 -16.50
C MET A 58 -6.92 12.76 -16.51
N THR A 59 -6.57 13.34 -15.37
CA THR A 59 -5.37 14.18 -15.17
C THR A 59 -4.14 13.38 -14.74
N HIS A 60 -4.33 12.19 -14.18
CA HIS A 60 -3.26 11.37 -13.62
C HIS A 60 -3.34 9.94 -14.16
N TYR A 61 -2.22 9.23 -14.12
CA TYR A 61 -2.11 7.81 -14.38
C TYR A 61 -1.34 7.13 -13.25
N LEU A 62 -1.51 5.82 -13.08
CA LEU A 62 -0.72 5.08 -12.11
C LEU A 62 0.18 4.08 -12.82
N GLU A 63 1.37 3.90 -12.26
CA GLU A 63 2.31 2.85 -12.66
C GLU A 63 2.68 2.02 -11.42
N VAL A 64 2.92 0.73 -11.61
CA VAL A 64 3.44 -0.13 -10.54
C VAL A 64 4.90 0.25 -10.30
N ASP A 65 5.24 0.45 -9.03
CA ASP A 65 6.62 0.63 -8.61
C ASP A 65 7.30 -0.74 -8.46
N THR A 66 8.23 -1.04 -9.36
CA THR A 66 8.98 -2.29 -9.38
C THR A 66 10.26 -2.23 -8.55
N TRP A 67 10.57 -1.09 -7.93
CA TRP A 67 11.79 -0.91 -7.18
C TRP A 67 11.79 -1.79 -5.92
N LYS A 68 12.86 -2.58 -5.77
CA LYS A 68 13.15 -3.35 -4.55
C LYS A 68 14.49 -2.88 -4.00
N PRO A 69 14.61 -2.60 -2.69
CA PRO A 69 15.89 -2.23 -2.10
C PRO A 69 16.88 -3.39 -2.23
N SER A 70 17.93 -3.21 -3.02
CA SER A 70 19.07 -4.13 -3.06
C SER A 70 19.92 -3.92 -1.81
N GLY A 71 19.55 -4.60 -0.70
CA GLY A 71 20.39 -4.69 0.50
C GLY A 71 19.75 -4.33 1.84
N GLY A 72 18.42 -4.28 1.95
CA GLY A 72 17.74 -4.14 3.23
C GLY A 72 17.11 -5.45 3.65
N ASN A 73 17.61 -6.06 4.73
CA ASN A 73 16.97 -7.15 5.46
C ASN A 73 15.51 -6.74 5.74
N SER A 74 14.55 -7.27 4.98
CA SER A 74 13.13 -7.14 5.30
C SER A 74 12.84 -8.11 6.44
N GLU A 75 13.34 -7.75 7.61
CA GLU A 75 12.83 -8.24 8.87
C GLU A 75 11.36 -7.82 8.92
N GLU A 76 10.50 -8.82 8.93
CA GLU A 76 9.07 -8.68 9.09
C GLU A 76 8.77 -7.66 10.19
N ALA A 77 7.98 -6.64 9.88
CA ALA A 77 7.41 -5.78 10.90
C ALA A 77 6.76 -6.69 11.96
N PRO A 78 7.15 -6.59 13.25
CA PRO A 78 6.65 -7.49 14.26
C PRO A 78 5.14 -7.37 14.31
N LYS A 79 4.45 -8.49 14.03
CA LYS A 79 3.01 -8.62 14.27
C LYS A 79 2.77 -8.16 15.71
N ALA A 80 2.02 -7.07 15.87
CA ALA A 80 1.49 -6.66 17.15
C ALA A 80 0.69 -7.83 17.73
N ALA A 81 1.32 -8.57 18.65
CA ALA A 81 0.66 -9.59 19.43
C ALA A 81 -0.37 -8.88 20.31
N LYS A 82 -1.64 -9.25 20.13
CA LYS A 82 -2.74 -8.88 21.03
C LYS A 82 -2.32 -9.19 22.48
N PRO A 83 -2.45 -8.27 23.45
CA PRO A 83 -2.24 -8.62 24.85
C PRO A 83 -3.51 -9.26 25.42
N ALA A 84 -3.45 -10.52 25.82
CA ALA A 84 -4.21 -11.13 26.92
C ALA A 84 -3.79 -12.61 27.12
N PRO A 85 -3.80 -13.18 28.34
CA PRO A 85 -4.22 -12.63 29.64
C PRO A 85 -3.11 -12.64 30.71
N ALA A 86 -3.34 -11.92 31.81
CA ALA A 86 -2.54 -11.98 33.03
C ALA A 86 -2.69 -13.36 33.69
N GLN A 87 -1.58 -14.06 33.85
CA GLN A 87 -1.39 -15.06 34.90
C GLN A 87 -0.30 -14.53 35.81
N GLU A 88 -0.73 -13.90 36.91
CA GLU A 88 0.12 -13.67 38.07
C GLU A 88 0.32 -15.03 38.74
N ASP A 89 1.52 -15.59 38.54
CA ASP A 89 2.04 -16.71 39.30
C ASP A 89 2.26 -16.19 40.74
N LEU A 90 1.26 -16.41 41.59
CA LEU A 90 1.39 -16.21 43.04
C LEU A 90 2.42 -17.23 43.53
N GLN A 91 3.66 -16.78 43.76
CA GLN A 91 4.69 -17.60 44.38
C GLN A 91 4.24 -17.96 45.81
N PRO A 92 4.36 -19.24 46.24
CA PRO A 92 3.94 -19.69 47.57
C PRO A 92 4.76 -19.10 48.73
N GLU A 93 5.70 -18.20 48.43
CA GLU A 93 6.63 -17.56 49.36
C GLU A 93 6.08 -16.23 49.91
N ASP A 94 4.95 -15.72 49.40
CA ASP A 94 4.34 -14.46 49.82
C ASP A 94 3.06 -14.62 50.69
N LEU A 95 2.85 -15.81 51.26
CA LEU A 95 1.80 -16.05 52.27
C LEU A 95 2.36 -15.80 53.68
N PRO A 96 1.85 -14.83 54.45
CA PRO A 96 2.21 -14.71 55.86
C PRO A 96 1.66 -15.93 56.63
N PHE A 97 2.53 -16.57 57.42
CA PHE A 97 2.15 -17.63 58.37
C PHE A 97 1.18 -17.14 59.45
#